data_AF-D0UZ57-F1
#
_entry.id   AF-D0UZ57-F1
#
_cell.length_a   1.000
_cell.length_b   1.000
_cell.length_c   1.000
_cell.angle_alpha   90.00
_cell.angle_beta   90.00
_cell.angle_gamma   90.00
#
_symmetry.space_group_name_H-M   'P 1'
#
loop_
_entity.id
_entity.type
_entity.pdbx_description
1 polymer ?
#
loop_
_entity_poly.entity_id
_entity_poly.type
_entity_poly.pdbx_seq_one_letter_code
_entity_poly.pdbx_strand_id
1 'polypeptide(L)'
;MNNFATPGLDQHMAEVDAERQRQLARFGDQHHPDGTAITEDRERADRARHLCDSMTRLGLLTWRDILHEEVQEAFAESAPTLLRTELVQVAAVALAWISDLDSRTAAETETDGAR
;
A
#
# COMPACT_ATOMS: atom_id res chain seq x y z
N MET A 1 22.19 9.79 -5.30
CA MET A 1 21.08 9.76 -4.33
C MET A 1 19.79 10.08 -5.06
N ASN A 2 18.80 9.18 -5.02
CA ASN A 2 17.43 9.59 -5.30
C ASN A 2 17.00 10.54 -4.19
N ASN A 3 16.56 11.75 -4.54
CA ASN A 3 16.10 12.74 -3.56
C ASN A 3 14.59 12.54 -3.39
N PHE A 4 14.19 11.70 -2.45
CA PHE A 4 12.78 11.52 -2.10
C PHE A 4 12.26 12.73 -1.33
N ALA A 5 11.06 13.21 -1.67
CA ALA A 5 10.44 14.33 -0.97
C ALA A 5 9.76 13.91 0.34
N THR A 6 9.33 12.64 0.44
CA THR A 6 8.69 12.09 1.63
C THR A 6 9.76 11.73 2.68
N PRO A 7 9.67 12.27 3.91
CA PRO A 7 10.60 11.93 4.99
C PRO A 7 10.62 10.42 5.28
N GLY A 8 11.82 9.85 5.51
CA GLY A 8 11.99 8.43 5.86
C GLY A 8 11.78 7.42 4.72
N LEU A 9 11.33 7.89 3.55
CA LEU A 9 11.04 7.01 2.41
C LEU A 9 12.28 6.29 1.88
N ASP A 10 13.47 6.88 2.03
CA ASP A 10 14.74 6.23 1.68
C ASP A 10 14.99 4.95 2.49
N GLN A 11 14.72 4.99 3.80
CA GLN A 11 14.81 3.81 4.66
C GLN A 11 13.78 2.76 4.26
N HIS A 12 12.51 3.14 4.11
CA HIS A 12 11.46 2.19 3.73
C HIS A 12 11.74 1.54 2.37
N MET A 13 12.25 2.30 1.40
CA MET A 13 12.64 1.75 0.10
C MET A 13 13.83 0.78 0.20
N ALA A 14 14.77 0.98 1.12
CA ALA A 14 15.83 0.02 1.38
C ALA A 14 15.30 -1.30 1.96
N GLU A 15 14.29 -1.25 2.83
CA GLU A 15 13.64 -2.42 3.38
C GLU A 15 12.83 -3.19 2.33
N VAL A 16 12.11 -2.46 1.47
CA VAL A 16 11.40 -3.04 0.31
C VAL A 16 12.37 -3.69 -0.68
N ASP A 17 13.50 -3.05 -0.99
CA ASP A 17 14.53 -3.65 -1.84
C ASP A 17 15.08 -4.93 -1.20
N ALA A 18 15.42 -4.89 0.10
CA ALA A 18 15.90 -6.08 0.81
C ALA A 18 14.88 -7.23 0.76
N GLU A 19 13.59 -6.95 0.88
CA GLU A 19 12.53 -7.96 0.68
C GLU A 19 12.48 -8.45 -0.76
N ARG A 20 12.58 -7.57 -1.74
CA ARG A 20 12.60 -7.96 -3.16
C ARG A 20 13.81 -8.86 -3.47
N GLN A 21 14.98 -8.58 -2.90
CA GLN A 21 16.16 -9.44 -3.05
C GLN A 21 15.93 -10.83 -2.44
N ARG A 22 15.27 -10.92 -1.27
CA ARG A 22 14.88 -12.22 -0.67
C ARG A 22 13.92 -12.99 -1.58
N GLN A 23 12.96 -12.31 -2.19
CA GLN A 23 12.03 -12.92 -3.13
C GLN A 23 12.74 -13.41 -4.40
N LEU A 24 13.66 -12.62 -4.97
CA LEU A 24 14.49 -13.03 -6.11
C LEU A 24 15.32 -14.27 -5.78
N ALA A 25 15.96 -14.31 -4.61
CA ALA A 25 16.75 -15.47 -4.18
C ALA A 25 15.89 -16.73 -4.01
N ARG A 26 14.65 -16.57 -3.51
CA ARG A 26 13.74 -17.69 -3.21
C ARG A 26 12.99 -18.21 -4.44
N PHE A 27 12.53 -17.31 -5.30
CA PHE A 27 11.59 -17.61 -6.39
C PHE A 27 12.15 -17.29 -7.78
N GLY A 28 13.32 -16.65 -7.87
CA GLY A 28 13.85 -16.14 -9.13
C GLY A 28 13.10 -14.92 -9.65
N ASP A 29 13.38 -14.55 -10.89
CA ASP A 29 12.61 -13.55 -11.62
C ASP A 29 11.32 -14.19 -12.17
N GLN A 30 10.18 -13.55 -11.92
CA GLN A 30 8.85 -14.11 -12.13
C GLN A 30 8.09 -13.28 -13.16
N HIS A 31 7.46 -13.95 -14.14
CA HIS A 31 6.68 -13.32 -15.20
C HIS A 31 5.31 -14.02 -15.26
N HIS A 32 4.27 -13.36 -14.74
CA HIS A 32 2.91 -13.89 -14.67
C HIS A 32 1.93 -13.01 -15.45
N PRO A 33 0.83 -13.56 -16.01
CA PRO A 33 -0.28 -12.76 -16.50
C PRO A 33 -0.91 -11.92 -15.39
N ASP A 34 -1.43 -10.74 -15.72
CA ASP A 34 -1.96 -9.80 -14.73
C ASP A 34 -3.14 -10.38 -13.92
N GLY A 35 -4.05 -11.10 -14.58
CA GLY A 35 -5.18 -11.75 -13.92
C GLY A 35 -6.24 -10.78 -13.36
N THR A 36 -6.21 -9.51 -13.77
CA THR A 36 -7.12 -8.44 -13.36
C THR A 36 -8.30 -8.27 -14.32
N ALA A 37 -9.25 -7.41 -13.95
CA ALA A 37 -10.47 -7.09 -14.66
C ALA A 37 -11.36 -8.30 -14.95
N ILE A 38 -11.39 -9.26 -14.01
CA ILE A 38 -12.31 -10.40 -14.09
C ILE A 38 -13.72 -9.99 -13.65
N THR A 39 -14.70 -10.88 -13.90
CA THR A 39 -16.09 -10.65 -13.50
C THR A 39 -16.17 -10.28 -12.01
N GLU A 40 -16.97 -9.25 -11.71
CA GLU A 40 -17.17 -8.65 -10.38
C GLU A 40 -16.08 -7.70 -9.86
N ASP A 41 -14.87 -7.62 -10.44
CA ASP A 41 -13.81 -6.77 -9.89
C ASP A 41 -14.21 -5.30 -9.84
N ARG A 42 -14.87 -4.80 -10.89
CA ARG A 42 -15.41 -3.42 -10.91
C ARG A 42 -16.43 -3.19 -9.79
N GLU A 43 -17.33 -4.13 -9.57
CA GLU A 43 -18.32 -4.01 -8.49
C GLU A 43 -17.66 -4.07 -7.11
N ARG A 44 -16.57 -4.82 -6.96
CA ARG A 44 -15.80 -4.88 -5.71
C ARG A 44 -15.06 -3.57 -5.46
N ALA A 45 -14.45 -2.98 -6.49
CA ALA A 45 -13.84 -1.65 -6.41
C ALA A 45 -14.87 -0.58 -6.00
N ASP A 46 -16.05 -0.58 -6.63
CA ASP A 46 -17.12 0.35 -6.29
C ASP A 46 -17.61 0.19 -4.85
N ARG A 47 -17.73 -1.03 -4.35
CA ARG A 47 -18.08 -1.29 -2.94
C ARG A 47 -16.98 -0.83 -1.99
N ALA A 48 -15.71 -1.07 -2.31
CA ALA A 48 -14.59 -0.67 -1.47
C ALA A 48 -14.49 0.87 -1.36
N ARG A 49 -14.64 1.58 -2.49
CA ARG A 49 -14.72 3.04 -2.53
C ARG A 49 -15.86 3.60 -1.70
N HIS A 50 -17.07 3.07 -1.89
CA HIS A 50 -18.21 3.50 -1.09
C HIS A 50 -18.03 3.25 0.42
N LEU A 51 -17.36 2.16 0.79
CA LEU A 51 -17.02 1.88 2.19
C LEU A 51 -16.00 2.91 2.70
N CYS A 52 -14.89 3.14 1.99
CA CYS A 52 -13.87 4.11 2.36
C CYS A 52 -14.46 5.52 2.53
N ASP A 53 -15.26 5.98 1.56
CA ASP A 53 -15.99 7.24 1.62
C ASP A 53 -16.90 7.33 2.86
N SER A 54 -17.60 6.24 3.18
CA SER A 54 -18.51 6.19 4.32
C SER A 54 -17.77 6.23 5.65
N MET A 55 -16.69 5.45 5.77
CA MET A 55 -15.86 5.42 6.98
C MET A 55 -15.13 6.75 7.18
N THR A 56 -14.70 7.40 6.10
CA THR A 56 -14.15 8.76 6.11
C THR A 56 -15.16 9.75 6.68
N ARG A 57 -16.40 9.77 6.16
CA ARG A 57 -17.46 10.67 6.67
C ARG A 57 -17.81 10.43 8.14
N LEU A 58 -17.70 9.18 8.60
CA LEU A 58 -17.97 8.82 10.00
C LEU A 58 -16.77 9.08 10.93
N GLY A 59 -15.60 9.46 10.41
CA GLY A 59 -14.38 9.60 11.21
C GLY A 59 -13.85 8.26 11.74
N LEU A 60 -14.21 7.17 11.08
CA LEU A 60 -13.85 5.79 11.46
C LEU A 60 -12.91 5.12 10.45
N LEU A 61 -12.41 5.88 9.46
CA LEU A 61 -11.52 5.38 8.42
C LEU A 61 -10.28 4.72 9.02
N THR A 62 -9.97 3.52 8.54
CA THR A 62 -8.76 2.80 8.91
C THR A 62 -7.80 2.65 7.73
N TRP A 63 -6.52 2.42 8.01
CA TRP A 63 -5.54 2.07 6.97
C TRP A 63 -5.92 0.82 6.17
N ARG A 64 -6.63 -0.13 6.81
CA ARG A 64 -7.17 -1.31 6.11
C ARG A 64 -8.17 -0.90 5.03
N ASP A 65 -9.05 0.05 5.32
CA ASP A 65 -10.08 0.48 4.36
C ASP A 65 -9.43 1.12 3.13
N ILE A 66 -8.46 2.02 3.36
CA ILE A 66 -7.70 2.70 2.29
C ILE A 66 -6.93 1.67 1.45
N LEU A 67 -6.13 0.79 2.08
CA LEU A 67 -5.36 -0.20 1.34
C LEU A 67 -6.27 -1.18 0.57
N HIS A 68 -7.41 -1.55 1.16
CA HIS A 68 -8.37 -2.43 0.51
C HIS A 68 -8.98 -1.78 -0.74
N GLU A 69 -9.34 -0.50 -0.68
CA GLU A 69 -9.81 0.26 -1.83
C GLU A 69 -8.81 0.23 -2.99
N GLU A 70 -7.58 0.69 -2.77
CA GLU A 70 -6.56 0.76 -3.82
C GLU A 70 -6.28 -0.63 -4.45
N VAL A 71 -6.29 -1.70 -3.64
CA VAL A 71 -6.14 -3.07 -4.15
C VAL A 71 -7.33 -3.48 -5.03
N GLN A 72 -8.57 -3.14 -4.64
CA GLN A 72 -9.72 -3.45 -5.47
C GLN A 72 -9.72 -2.61 -6.76
N GLU A 73 -9.28 -1.36 -6.71
CA GLU A 73 -9.13 -0.53 -7.91
C GLU A 73 -8.08 -1.09 -8.87
N ALA A 74 -6.92 -1.52 -8.37
CA ALA A 74 -5.92 -2.23 -9.17
C ALA A 74 -6.48 -3.51 -9.80
N PHE A 75 -7.24 -4.32 -9.06
CA PHE A 75 -7.86 -5.53 -9.60
C PHE A 75 -8.93 -5.25 -10.64
N ALA A 76 -9.64 -4.11 -10.58
CA ALA A 76 -10.64 -3.75 -11.57
C ALA A 76 -10.05 -3.26 -12.91
N GLU A 77 -8.75 -3.02 -12.99
CA GLU A 77 -8.11 -2.41 -14.15
C GLU A 77 -7.62 -3.44 -15.19
N SER A 78 -7.86 -3.12 -16.47
CA SER A 78 -7.53 -3.96 -17.64
C SER A 78 -6.43 -3.37 -18.52
N ALA A 79 -6.21 -2.06 -18.45
CA ALA A 79 -5.20 -1.36 -19.23
C ALA A 79 -3.88 -1.34 -18.46
N PRO A 80 -2.77 -1.87 -19.02
CA PRO A 80 -1.50 -1.99 -18.30
C PRO A 80 -0.94 -0.68 -17.74
N THR A 81 -1.15 0.44 -18.45
CA THR A 81 -0.71 1.76 -17.98
C THR A 81 -1.48 2.25 -16.77
N LEU A 82 -2.78 1.94 -16.70
CA LEU A 82 -3.63 2.30 -15.58
C LEU A 82 -3.39 1.34 -14.42
N LEU A 83 -3.26 0.03 -14.67
CA LEU A 83 -2.92 -0.96 -13.65
C LEU A 83 -1.62 -0.59 -12.93
N ARG A 84 -0.61 -0.16 -13.68
CA ARG A 84 0.65 0.33 -13.08
C ARG A 84 0.43 1.55 -12.18
N THR A 85 -0.50 2.45 -12.52
CA THR A 85 -0.83 3.62 -11.69
C THR A 85 -1.45 3.18 -10.37
N GLU A 86 -2.46 2.29 -10.42
CA GLU A 86 -3.11 1.76 -9.22
C GLU A 86 -2.14 0.97 -8.34
N LEU A 87 -1.28 0.14 -8.92
CA LEU A 87 -0.24 -0.58 -8.16
C LEU A 87 0.74 0.37 -7.45
N VAL A 88 1.01 1.55 -8.03
CA VAL A 88 1.81 2.59 -7.35
C VAL A 88 1.03 3.20 -6.19
N GLN A 89 -0.28 3.42 -6.32
CA GLN A 89 -1.12 3.88 -5.21
C GLN A 89 -1.16 2.86 -4.07
N VAL A 90 -1.33 1.57 -4.37
CA VAL A 90 -1.24 0.48 -3.39
C VAL A 90 0.09 0.53 -2.63
N ALA A 91 1.21 0.67 -3.34
CA ALA A 91 2.54 0.77 -2.72
C ALA A 91 2.66 2.03 -1.86
N ALA A 92 2.14 3.17 -2.32
CA ALA A 92 2.17 4.42 -1.57
C ALA A 92 1.37 4.33 -0.25
N VAL A 93 0.19 3.70 -0.27
CA VAL A 93 -0.63 3.49 0.94
C VAL A 93 0.04 2.52 1.90
N ALA A 94 0.66 1.44 1.41
CA ALA A 94 1.42 0.51 2.25
C ALA A 94 2.58 1.22 2.96
N LEU A 95 3.34 2.05 2.24
CA LEU A 95 4.45 2.83 2.81
C LEU A 95 3.95 3.89 3.79
N ALA A 96 2.84 4.55 3.52
CA ALA A 96 2.22 5.50 4.44
C ALA A 96 1.80 4.83 5.75
N TRP A 97 1.22 3.62 5.68
CA TRP A 97 0.84 2.85 6.86
C TRP A 97 2.07 2.39 7.67
N ILE A 98 3.14 1.93 7.02
CA ILE A 98 4.42 1.62 7.69
C ILE A 98 4.94 2.85 8.43
N SER A 99 4.99 4.01 7.76
CA SER A 99 5.45 5.25 8.39
C SER A 99 4.62 5.64 9.61
N ASP A 100 3.29 5.46 9.57
CA ASP A 100 2.40 5.73 10.70
C ASP A 100 2.62 4.74 11.85
N LEU A 101 2.85 3.45 11.56
CA LEU A 101 3.26 2.46 12.56
C LEU A 101 4.57 2.85 13.25
N ASP A 102 5.61 3.16 12.47
CA ASP A 102 6.93 3.53 13.00
C ASP A 102 6.84 4.75 13.91
N SER A 103 6.06 5.77 13.50
CA SER A 103 5.86 6.99 14.29
C SER A 103 5.21 6.71 15.65
N ARG A 104 4.24 5.79 15.71
CA ARG A 104 3.55 5.41 16.94
C ARG A 104 4.47 4.64 17.87
N THR A 105 5.27 3.72 17.34
CA THR A 105 6.23 2.94 18.13
C THR A 105 7.37 3.80 18.68
N ALA A 106 7.85 4.78 17.92
CA ALA A 106 8.85 5.73 18.40
C ALA A 106 8.32 6.56 19.59
N ALA A 107 7.11 7.11 19.48
CA ALA A 107 6.47 7.88 20.54
C ALA A 107 6.20 7.06 21.81
N GLU A 108 5.83 5.78 21.67
CA GLU A 108 5.66 4.86 22.80
C GLU A 108 6.98 4.61 23.53
N THR A 109 8.07 4.40 22.78
CA THR A 109 9.41 4.16 23.35
C THR A 109 9.93 5.37 24.12
N GLU A 110 9.71 6.59 23.62
CA GLU A 110 10.07 7.83 24.31
C GLU A 110 9.27 8.04 25.61
N THR A 111 7.99 7.63 25.62
CA THR A 111 7.13 7.76 26.80
C THR A 111 7.50 6.75 27.90
N ASP A 112 7.91 5.54 27.54
CA ASP A 112 8.31 4.50 28.49
C ASP A 112 9.69 4.78 29.10
N GLY A 113 10.63 5.32 28.34
CA GLY A 113 11.96 5.72 28.84
C GLY A 113 11.96 6.98 29.72
N ALA A 114 10.86 7.74 29.75
CA ALA A 114 10.69 8.92 30.60
C ALA A 114 10.02 8.61 31.96
N ARG A 115 9.65 7.35 32.22
CA ARG A 115 9.09 6.87 33.50
C ARG A 115 10.14 6.17 34.36
#